data_AF-A0A202C5C1-F1
#
_entry.id   AF-A0A202C5C1-F1
#
_cell.length_a   1.000
_cell.length_b   1.000
_cell.length_c   1.000
_cell.angle_alpha   90.00
_cell.angle_beta   90.00
_cell.angle_gamma   90.00
#
_symmetry.space_group_name_H-M   'P 1'
#
loop_
_entity.id
_entity.type
_entity.pdbx_description
1 polymer ?
#
loop_
_entity_poly.entity_id
_entity_poly.type
_entity_poly.pdbx_seq_one_letter_code
_entity_poly.pdbx_strand_id
1 'polypeptide(L)' 'SVEEIKEYMSGNLCRCGAYNGIVKSIQKVAAQ' A
#
# COMPACT_ATOMS: atom_id res chain seq x y z
N SER A 1 -1.65 9.91 -3.74
CA SER A 1 -1.38 9.12 -4.96
C SER A 1 -0.93 7.72 -4.58
N VAL A 2 -0.73 6.81 -5.54
CA VAL A 2 -0.19 5.46 -5.25
C VAL A 2 1.25 5.57 -4.71
N GLU A 3 2.00 6.56 -5.19
CA GLU A 3 3.38 6.84 -4.82
C GLU A 3 3.48 7.27 -3.35
N GLU A 4 2.59 8.17 -2.90
CA GLU A 4 2.50 8.58 -1.49
C GLU A 4 2.16 7.39 -0.58
N ILE A 5 1.20 6.55 -0.97
CA ILE A 5 0.85 5.34 -0.19
C ILE A 5 2.07 4.44 -0.03
N LYS A 6 2.84 4.22 -1.10
CA LYS A 6 4.04 3.38 -1.06
C LYS A 6 5.13 3.98 -0.16
N GLU A 7 5.32 5.30 -0.21
CA GLU A 7 6.30 6.01 0.62
C GLU A 7 5.95 5.88 2.11
N TYR A 8 4.71 6.18 2.49
CA TYR A 8 4.24 6.02 3.87
C TYR A 8 4.25 4.56 4.35
N MET A 9 4.10 3.60 3.44
CA MET A 9 4.16 2.18 3.77
C MET A 9 5.58 1.58 3.76
N SER A 10 6.62 2.33 3.36
CA SER A 10 7.98 1.82 3.15
C SER A 10 8.61 1.15 4.39
N GLY A 11 8.19 1.53 5.60
CA GLY A 11 8.61 0.91 6.86
C GLY A 11 7.98 -0.46 7.17
N ASN A 12 7.04 -0.94 6.35
CA ASN A 12 6.30 -2.18 6.59
C ASN A 12 6.76 -3.29 5.64
N LEU A 13 7.68 -4.13 6.12
CA LEU A 13 8.19 -5.27 5.36
C LEU A 13 7.13 -6.37 5.25
N CYS A 14 6.90 -6.85 4.03
CA CYS A 14 6.02 -7.98 3.75
C CYS A 14 6.80 -9.12 3.10
N ARG A 15 7.03 -10.21 3.86
CA ARG A 15 7.78 -11.37 3.37
C ARG A 15 7.06 -12.17 2.28
N CYS A 16 5.72 -12.15 2.29
CA CYS A 16 4.89 -12.92 1.37
C CYS A 16 4.81 -12.31 -0.04
N GLY A 17 5.34 -11.10 -0.26
CA GLY A 17 5.22 -10.39 -1.55
C GLY A 17 3.85 -9.74 -1.80
N ALA A 18 2.98 -9.67 -0.78
CA ALA A 18 1.62 -9.14 -0.90
C ALA A 18 1.53 -7.59 -0.94
N TYR A 19 2.66 -6.88 -0.95
CA TYR A 19 2.73 -5.42 -0.82
C TYR A 19 1.85 -4.69 -1.85
N ASN A 20 1.83 -5.15 -3.10
CA ASN A 20 0.98 -4.58 -4.15
C ASN A 20 -0.53 -4.72 -3.85
N GLY A 21 -0.94 -5.81 -3.22
CA GLY A 21 -2.33 -6.02 -2.80
C GLY A 21 -2.72 -5.06 -1.67
N ILE A 22 -1.83 -4.86 -0.69
CA ILE A 22 -2.04 -3.95 0.43
C ILE A 22 -2.21 -2.51 -0.07
N VAL A 23 -1.32 -2.03 -0.94
CA VAL A 23 -1.40 -0.70 -1.55
C VAL A 23 -2.73 -0.50 -2.29
N LYS A 24 -3.17 -1.49 -3.08
CA LYS A 24 -4.47 -1.44 -3.79
C LYS A 24 -5.65 -1.35 -2.83
N SER A 25 -5.62 -2.10 -1.73
CA SER A 25 -6.68 -2.06 -0.71
C SER A 25 -6.77 -0.69 -0.04
N ILE A 26 -5.64 -0.08 0.32
CA ILE A 26 -5.59 1.27 0.90
C ILE A 26 -6.15 2.30 -0.09
N GLN A 27 -5.72 2.25 -1.34
CA GLN A 27 -6.22 3.16 -2.38
C GLN A 27 -7.74 3.06 -2.54
N LYS A 28 -8.30 1.85 -2.48
CA LYS A 28 -9.75 1.64 -2.57
C LYS A 28 -10.50 2.29 -1.40
N VAL A 29 -10.00 2.13 -0.18
CA VAL A 29 -10.65 2.70 1.01
C VAL A 29 -10.48 4.21 1.08
N ALA A 30 -9.33 4.74 0.68
CA ALA A 30 -9.07 6.18 0.64
C ALA A 30 -9.93 6.94 -0.40
N ALA A 31 -10.52 6.23 -1.36
CA ALA A 31 -11.42 6.77 -2.37
C ALA A 31 -12.92 6.61 -2.03
N GLN A 32 -13.25 6.06 -0.85
CA GLN A 32 -14.61 6.04 -0.31
C GLN A 32 -14.93 7.36 0.38
#